data_AF-A0A4Q3JLM6-F1
#
_entry.id   AF-A0A4Q3JLM6-F1
#
_cell.length_a   1.000
_cell.length_b   1.000
_cell.length_c   1.000
_cell.angle_alpha   90.00
_cell.angle_beta   90.00
_cell.angle_gamma   90.00
#
_symmetry.space_group_name_H-M   'P 1'
#
loop_
_entity.id
_entity.type
_entity.pdbx_description
1 polymer ?
#
loop_
_entity_poly.entity_id
_entity_poly.type
_entity_poly.pdbx_seq_one_letter_code
_entity_poly.pdbx_strand_id
1 'polypeptide(L)'
;MAGDKKRPKADEGDEFEFAASDADLDVYSGDEVALDPFVREVLLLEVPPFVLCKEDCRGIAPPPPSGEDRDQEASIDPRLAPLLRFKKPGSS
;
A
#
# COMPACT_ATOMS: atom_id res chain seq x y z
N MET A 1 -0.74 22.55 40.04
CA MET A 1 -0.22 23.64 39.20
C MET A 1 -0.26 23.15 37.76
N ALA A 2 -1.23 23.65 36.97
CA ALA A 2 -1.38 23.27 35.57
C ALA A 2 -0.30 24.01 34.76
N GLY A 3 0.62 23.27 34.16
CA GLY A 3 1.59 23.81 33.21
C GLY A 3 1.03 23.68 31.81
N ASP A 4 0.51 24.76 31.26
CA ASP A 4 0.17 24.92 29.84
C ASP A 4 1.40 24.65 28.96
N LYS A 5 1.59 23.40 28.52
CA LYS A 5 2.54 23.07 27.46
C LYS A 5 1.93 23.52 26.13
N LYS A 6 2.27 24.75 25.74
CA LYS A 6 1.97 25.36 24.45
C LYS A 6 2.40 24.41 23.32
N ARG A 7 1.41 23.84 22.60
CA ARG A 7 1.67 23.06 21.39
C ARG A 7 2.37 23.96 20.36
N PRO A 8 3.48 23.53 19.74
CA PRO A 8 4.07 24.31 18.66
C PRO A 8 3.03 24.45 17.53
N LYS A 9 2.82 25.68 17.08
CA LYS A 9 2.01 25.93 15.89
C LYS A 9 2.74 25.32 14.70
N ALA A 10 2.05 24.49 13.93
CA ALA A 10 2.50 24.13 12.60
C ALA A 10 2.58 25.41 11.77
N ASP A 11 3.78 25.70 11.25
CA ASP A 11 4.01 26.73 10.26
C ASP A 11 3.30 26.27 8.97
N GLU A 12 2.35 27.07 8.52
CA GLU A 12 1.49 26.78 7.38
C GLU A 12 2.24 27.22 6.12
N GLY A 13 3.25 26.44 5.69
CA GLY A 13 3.99 26.79 4.47
C GLY A 13 5.26 26.01 4.12
N ASP A 14 5.90 25.28 5.05
CA ASP A 14 7.09 24.48 4.72
C ASP A 14 6.70 23.03 4.41
N GLU A 15 6.98 22.58 3.18
CA GLU A 15 6.90 21.18 2.80
C GLU A 15 7.91 20.39 3.64
N PHE A 16 7.41 19.69 4.66
CA PHE A 16 8.22 18.86 5.54
C PHE A 16 8.41 17.48 4.90
N GLU A 17 9.62 17.20 4.42
CA GLU A 17 10.02 15.87 3.95
C GLU A 17 10.57 15.05 5.11
N PHE A 18 10.00 13.86 5.33
CA PHE A 18 10.53 12.89 6.29
C PHE A 18 11.71 12.13 5.68
N ALA A 19 12.80 12.03 6.42
CA ALA A 19 13.86 11.09 6.08
C ALA A 19 13.42 9.67 6.41
N ALA A 20 13.96 8.67 5.69
CA ALA A 20 13.66 7.26 5.99
C ALA A 20 14.00 6.89 7.45
N SER A 21 15.07 7.48 8.00
CA SER A 21 15.48 7.29 9.39
C SER A 21 14.49 7.83 10.41
N ASP A 22 13.61 8.77 10.04
CA ASP A 22 12.61 9.31 10.95
C ASP A 22 11.50 8.28 11.23
N ALA A 23 11.30 7.30 10.34
CA ALA A 23 10.37 6.20 10.53
C ALA A 23 10.89 5.16 11.54
N ASP A 24 12.20 5.12 11.81
CA ASP A 24 12.80 4.22 12.79
C ASP A 24 12.75 4.77 14.24
N LEU A 25 12.16 5.95 14.44
CA LEU A 25 12.13 6.64 15.73
C LEU A 25 10.72 6.69 16.33
N ASP A 26 10.61 6.27 17.59
CA ASP A 26 9.38 6.33 18.38
C ASP A 26 9.56 7.17 19.65
N VAL A 27 8.46 7.79 20.10
CA VAL A 27 8.41 8.60 21.32
C VAL A 27 7.79 7.82 22.46
N TYR A 28 8.42 7.82 23.63
CA TYR A 28 7.90 7.21 24.86
C TYR A 28 7.85 8.23 26.01
N SER A 29 7.16 7.89 27.10
CA SER A 29 7.04 8.73 28.28
C SER A 29 7.03 7.90 29.55
N GLY A 30 7.70 8.38 30.60
CA GLY A 30 7.85 7.67 31.86
C GLY A 30 9.00 6.65 31.78
N ASP A 31 8.88 5.57 32.56
CA ASP A 31 9.94 4.56 32.73
C ASP A 31 9.64 3.26 31.96
N GLU A 32 8.53 3.22 31.21
CA GLU A 32 8.08 2.06 30.45
C GLU A 32 7.96 2.41 28.96
N VAL A 33 8.23 1.41 28.11
CA VAL A 33 8.08 1.52 26.65
C VAL A 33 6.97 0.55 26.22
N ALA A 34 5.90 1.08 25.64
CA ALA A 34 4.82 0.27 25.10
C ALA A 34 5.25 -0.31 23.74
N LEU A 35 5.46 -1.63 23.69
CA LEU A 35 5.92 -2.32 22.48
C LEU A 35 4.77 -2.80 21.58
N ASP A 36 3.51 -2.72 22.04
CA ASP A 36 2.33 -3.16 21.29
C ASP A 36 2.27 -2.60 19.86
N PRO A 37 2.53 -1.28 19.61
CA PRO A 37 2.50 -0.73 18.26
C PRO A 37 3.60 -1.32 17.37
N PHE A 38 4.82 -1.40 17.88
CA PHE A 38 5.99 -1.95 17.17
C PHE A 38 5.78 -3.43 16.82
N VAL A 39 5.37 -4.24 17.79
CA VAL A 39 5.13 -5.68 17.58
C VAL A 39 4.01 -5.88 16.55
N ARG A 40 2.95 -5.07 16.61
CA ARG A 40 1.86 -5.14 15.63
C ARG A 40 2.33 -4.82 14.22
N GLU A 41 3.18 -3.82 14.04
CA GLU A 41 3.73 -3.46 12.73
C GLU A 41 4.56 -4.61 12.14
N VAL A 42 5.51 -5.14 12.91
CA VAL A 42 6.34 -6.27 12.49
C VAL A 42 5.47 -7.44 12.04
N LEU A 43 4.46 -7.79 12.85
CA LEU A 43 3.52 -8.85 12.50
C LEU A 43 2.77 -8.55 11.20
N LEU A 44 2.31 -7.32 10.98
CA LEU A 44 1.58 -6.97 9.75
C LEU A 44 2.46 -7.01 8.50
N LEU A 45 3.75 -6.67 8.62
CA LEU A 45 4.70 -6.70 7.52
C LEU A 45 5.18 -8.12 7.19
N GLU A 46 5.33 -8.97 8.21
CA GLU A 46 5.76 -10.35 8.04
C GLU A 46 4.62 -11.29 7.64
N VAL A 47 3.38 -11.00 8.05
CA VAL A 47 2.22 -11.81 7.70
C VAL A 47 1.94 -11.69 6.20
N PRO A 48 1.79 -12.81 5.47
CA PRO A 48 1.46 -12.78 4.06
C PRO A 48 0.16 -11.98 3.82
N PRO A 49 0.18 -10.93 2.97
CA PRO A 49 -1.01 -10.12 2.72
C PRO A 49 -2.11 -10.87 1.94
N PHE A 50 -1.80 -12.06 1.43
CA PHE A 50 -2.71 -12.97 0.75
C PHE A 50 -2.72 -14.32 1.46
N VAL A 51 -3.90 -14.72 1.94
CA VAL A 51 -4.10 -16.06 2.48
C VAL A 51 -3.94 -17.08 1.36
N LEU A 52 -3.02 -18.03 1.55
CA LEU A 52 -2.88 -19.15 0.63
C LEU A 52 -4.05 -20.11 0.83
N CYS A 53 -4.48 -20.74 -0.26
CA CYS A 53 -5.53 -21.75 -0.22
C CYS A 53 -5.11 -23.01 0.56
N LYS A 54 -3.80 -23.26 0.65
CA LYS A 54 -3.09 -24.37 1.31
C LYS A 54 -1.58 -24.08 1.31
N GLU A 55 -0.79 -24.79 2.11
CA GLU A 55 0.68 -24.57 2.20
C GLU A 55 1.38 -24.72 0.83
N ASP A 56 0.97 -25.70 0.01
CA ASP A 56 1.54 -25.93 -1.32
C ASP A 56 0.79 -25.18 -2.45
N CYS A 57 0.09 -24.09 -2.13
CA CYS A 57 -0.69 -23.35 -3.12
C CYS A 57 0.28 -22.60 -4.06
N ARG A 58 0.24 -22.90 -5.36
CA ARG A 58 1.06 -22.22 -6.40
C ARG A 58 0.79 -20.72 -6.54
N GLY A 59 -0.25 -20.20 -5.88
CA GLY A 59 -0.66 -18.81 -5.97
C GLY A 59 -1.35 -18.47 -7.29
N ILE A 60 -1.58 -17.17 -7.49
CA ILE A 60 -2.10 -16.64 -8.76
C ILE A 60 -0.97 -16.77 -9.78
N ALA A 61 -1.16 -17.65 -10.77
CA ALA A 61 -0.23 -17.76 -11.88
C ALA A 61 -0.34 -16.51 -12.77
N PRO A 62 0.78 -16.03 -13.36
CA PRO A 62 0.69 -15.07 -14.44
C PRO A 62 -0.17 -15.66 -15.56
N PRO A 63 -0.94 -14.82 -16.29
CA PRO A 63 -1.65 -15.31 -17.46
C PRO A 63 -0.66 -15.99 -18.41
N PRO A 64 -1.05 -17.09 -19.08
CA PRO A 64 -0.17 -17.77 -20.01
C PRO A 64 0.36 -16.77 -21.05
N PRO A 65 1.63 -16.89 -21.49
CA PRO A 65 2.11 -16.10 -22.63
C PRO A 65 1.14 -16.39 -23.78
N SER A 66 0.46 -15.36 -24.24
CA SER A 66 -0.58 -15.44 -25.27
C SER A 66 0.02 -16.05 -26.55
N GLY A 67 -0.15 -17.36 -26.67
CA GLY A 67 -0.12 -18.07 -27.93
C GLY A 67 -1.50 -18.67 -28.08
N GLU A 68 -2.18 -18.27 -29.15
CA GLU A 68 -3.52 -18.69 -29.57
C GLU A 68 -4.64 -17.89 -28.91
N ASP A 69 -5.08 -16.90 -29.67
CA ASP A 69 -6.39 -16.27 -29.62
C ASP A 69 -7.47 -17.34 -29.41
N ARG A 70 -7.85 -17.55 -28.15
CA ARG A 70 -9.15 -18.12 -27.85
C ARG A 70 -10.11 -16.97 -27.88
N ASP A 71 -10.95 -16.95 -28.92
CA ASP A 71 -12.10 -16.06 -29.16
C ASP A 71 -13.08 -16.05 -27.97
N GLN A 72 -12.62 -15.53 -26.83
CA GLN A 72 -13.46 -14.91 -25.83
C GLN A 72 -13.46 -13.46 -26.23
N GLU A 73 -14.50 -13.05 -26.94
CA GLU A 73 -14.79 -11.66 -27.24
C GLU A 73 -14.63 -10.89 -25.94
N ALA A 74 -13.48 -10.23 -25.78
CA ALA A 74 -13.02 -9.75 -24.50
C ALA A 74 -13.96 -8.62 -24.08
N SER A 75 -14.95 -8.96 -23.27
CA SER A 75 -15.89 -8.00 -22.72
C SER A 75 -15.08 -6.98 -21.94
N ILE A 76 -14.95 -5.78 -22.51
CA ILE A 76 -14.22 -4.67 -21.89
C ILE A 76 -14.87 -4.43 -20.52
N ASP A 77 -14.06 -4.48 -19.44
CA ASP A 77 -14.53 -4.20 -18.08
C ASP A 77 -15.36 -2.89 -18.12
N PRO A 78 -16.62 -2.89 -17.66
CA PRO A 78 -17.48 -1.71 -17.70
C PRO A 78 -16.86 -0.45 -17.09
N ARG A 79 -15.97 -0.61 -16.10
CA ARG A 79 -15.23 0.51 -15.48
C ARG A 79 -14.16 1.10 -16.41
N LEU A 80 -13.62 0.28 -17.30
CA LEU A 80 -12.58 0.65 -18.27
C LEU A 80 -13.16 1.12 -19.61
N ALA A 81 -14.44 0.89 -19.87
CA ALA A 81 -15.13 1.34 -21.08
C ALA A 81 -14.91 2.82 -21.45
N PRO A 82 -14.85 3.79 -20.50
CA PRO A 82 -14.60 5.19 -20.83
C PRO A 82 -13.24 5.45 -21.50
N LEU A 83 -12.25 4.57 -21.31
CA LEU A 83 -10.89 4.75 -21.84
C LEU A 83 -10.79 4.54 -23.35
N LEU A 84 -11.79 3.89 -23.96
CA LEU A 84 -11.85 3.72 -25.42
C LEU A 84 -11.83 5.05 -26.17
N ARG A 85 -12.24 6.14 -25.51
CA ARG A 85 -12.20 7.51 -26.05
C ARG A 85 -10.78 7.98 -26.37
N PHE A 86 -9.76 7.34 -25.81
CA PHE A 86 -8.35 7.69 -26.00
C PHE A 86 -7.60 6.74 -26.94
N LYS A 87 -8.28 5.72 -27.51
CA LYS A 87 -7.63 4.79 -28.46
C LYS A 87 -7.25 5.54 -29.73
N LYS A 88 -5.95 5.68 -30.00
CA LYS A 88 -5.44 6.26 -31.25
C LYS A 88 -5.78 5.33 -32.43
N PRO A 89 -6.17 5.86 -33.60
CA PRO A 89 -6.31 5.04 -34.79
C PRO A 89 -4.91 4.57 -35.24
N GLY A 90 -4.69 3.24 -35.29
CA GLY A 90 -3.53 2.65 -35.96
C GLY A 90 -2.56 1.81 -35.11
N SER A 91 -2.80 1.57 -33.83
CA SER A 91 -2.05 0.56 -33.07
C SER A 91 -2.83 -0.75 -33.02
N SER A 92 -2.65 -1.59 -34.04
CA SER A 92 -2.83 -3.05 -33.93
C SER A 92 -1.49 -3.68 -33.61
#